data_AF-A0AA88ZH57-F1
#
_entry.id   AF-A0AA88ZH57-F1
#
_cell.length_a   1.000
_cell.length_b   1.000
_cell.length_c   1.000
_cell.angle_alpha   90.00
_cell.angle_beta   90.00
_cell.angle_gamma   90.00
#
_symmetry.space_group_name_H-M   'P 1'
#
loop_
_entity.id
_entity.type
_entity.pdbx_description
1 polymer ?
#
loop_
_entity_poly.entity_id
_entity_poly.type
_entity_poly.pdbx_seq_one_letter_code
_entity_poly.pdbx_strand_id
1 'polypeptide(L)'
;CDHNGGKALPESDCDADGLTTAQEDAIGSDPNNADTDGDTIPDGQEVTDGTDPLDPCDAIGGVPTLAAGCDEEVVSSGIAVANEILTPDNDGVNDFFRIENIESFPNNTVQIYNRWGVVVYEMAGYDNQSNVFRGASNGRVTISTDSELPVGVYFYIIKYVNEGNHLNKAGYLYINR
;
A
#
# COMPACT_ATOMS: atom_id res chain seq x y z
N CYS A 1 5.40 24.10 -21.79
CA CYS A 1 6.67 24.30 -21.07
C CYS A 1 7.48 25.45 -21.63
N ASP A 2 8.19 26.16 -20.74
CA ASP A 2 9.13 27.20 -21.13
C ASP A 2 10.48 26.57 -21.51
N HIS A 3 11.11 27.11 -22.55
CA HIS A 3 12.34 26.55 -23.10
C HIS A 3 13.37 27.63 -23.39
N ASN A 4 14.64 27.27 -23.28
CA ASN A 4 15.75 28.06 -23.82
C ASN A 4 16.53 27.22 -24.82
N GLY A 5 16.45 27.57 -26.11
CA GLY A 5 17.14 26.83 -27.18
C GLY A 5 16.64 25.40 -27.39
N GLY A 6 15.38 25.10 -27.05
CA GLY A 6 14.76 23.78 -27.24
C GLY A 6 14.96 22.81 -26.07
N LYS A 7 15.69 23.20 -25.02
CA LYS A 7 15.72 22.48 -23.75
C LYS A 7 14.72 23.12 -22.78
N ALA A 8 13.90 22.30 -22.12
CA ALA A 8 13.02 22.75 -21.05
C ALA A 8 13.83 23.41 -19.92
N LEU A 9 13.28 24.47 -19.33
CA LEU A 9 13.92 25.13 -18.20
C LEU A 9 13.85 24.24 -16.94
N PRO A 10 14.88 24.24 -16.08
CA PRO A 10 14.90 23.45 -14.85
C PRO A 10 13.66 23.64 -13.95
N GLU A 11 13.12 24.85 -13.92
CA GLU A 11 11.94 25.24 -13.13
C GLU A 11 10.60 25.03 -13.84
N SER A 12 10.60 24.55 -15.09
CA SER A 12 9.36 24.26 -15.81
C SER A 12 8.77 22.95 -15.32
N ASP A 13 7.46 22.93 -15.18
CA ASP A 13 6.63 21.74 -15.03
C ASP A 13 5.91 21.57 -16.37
N CYS A 14 6.32 20.58 -17.15
CA CYS A 14 6.07 20.54 -18.58
C CYS A 14 4.79 19.78 -18.95
N ASP A 15 4.50 18.74 -18.20
CA ASP A 15 3.34 17.86 -18.28
C ASP A 15 2.33 18.11 -17.15
N ALA A 16 2.63 19.04 -16.22
CA ALA A 16 1.73 19.55 -15.20
C ALA A 16 1.34 18.50 -14.15
N ASP A 17 2.28 17.62 -13.79
CA ASP A 17 2.12 16.58 -12.79
C ASP A 17 2.50 17.03 -11.36
N GLY A 18 3.13 18.21 -11.23
CA GLY A 18 3.56 18.81 -9.98
C GLY A 18 5.06 18.71 -9.70
N LEU A 19 5.85 18.11 -10.59
CA LEU A 19 7.31 18.12 -10.55
C LEU A 19 7.87 19.12 -11.57
N THR A 20 9.01 19.70 -11.22
CA THR A 20 9.79 20.49 -12.18
C THR A 20 10.75 19.57 -12.93
N THR A 21 11.13 19.95 -14.14
CA THR A 21 12.11 19.24 -14.97
C THR A 21 13.41 18.94 -14.21
N ALA A 22 13.84 19.81 -13.29
CA ALA A 22 15.01 19.54 -12.45
C ALA A 22 14.79 18.46 -11.39
N GLN A 23 13.57 18.33 -10.86
CA GLN A 23 13.21 17.26 -9.92
C GLN A 23 13.11 15.93 -10.65
N GLU A 24 12.46 15.92 -11.81
CA GLU A 24 12.32 14.75 -12.69
C GLU A 24 13.69 14.26 -13.17
N ASP A 25 14.55 15.15 -13.67
CA ASP A 25 15.95 14.83 -14.02
C ASP A 25 16.72 14.20 -12.84
N ALA A 26 16.38 14.55 -11.59
CA ALA A 26 17.06 14.05 -10.40
C ALA A 26 16.58 12.68 -9.94
N ILE A 27 15.29 12.36 -10.15
CA ILE A 27 14.69 11.06 -9.83
C ILE A 27 14.70 10.09 -11.02
N GLY A 28 14.92 10.59 -12.23
CA GLY A 28 15.01 9.81 -13.46
C GLY A 28 13.69 9.66 -14.22
N SER A 29 12.63 10.36 -13.80
CA SER A 29 11.35 10.40 -14.53
C SER A 29 11.42 11.27 -15.79
N ASP A 30 10.45 11.15 -16.71
CA ASP A 30 10.44 11.85 -17.99
C ASP A 30 9.73 13.22 -17.89
N PRO A 31 10.46 14.35 -18.06
CA PRO A 31 9.90 15.69 -17.97
C PRO A 31 8.85 16.09 -18.99
N ASN A 32 8.28 15.17 -19.76
CA ASN A 32 7.19 15.44 -20.69
C ASN A 32 6.11 14.36 -20.62
N ASN A 33 6.18 13.47 -19.64
CA ASN A 33 5.25 12.40 -19.42
C ASN A 33 4.87 12.35 -17.94
N ALA A 34 3.69 12.85 -17.62
CA ALA A 34 3.20 12.96 -16.24
C ALA A 34 3.11 11.63 -15.47
N ASP A 35 3.22 10.48 -16.14
CA ASP A 35 3.12 9.11 -15.60
C ASP A 35 4.18 8.26 -16.32
N THR A 36 5.40 8.27 -15.79
CA THR A 36 6.60 7.76 -16.46
C THR A 36 6.57 6.24 -16.62
N ASP A 37 6.07 5.52 -15.63
CA ASP A 37 6.03 4.06 -15.63
C ASP A 37 4.72 3.46 -16.17
N GLY A 38 3.70 4.30 -16.36
CA GLY A 38 2.46 3.98 -17.06
C GLY A 38 1.44 3.24 -16.19
N ASP A 39 1.49 3.41 -14.88
CA ASP A 39 0.63 2.73 -13.91
C ASP A 39 -0.68 3.49 -13.61
N THR A 40 -0.87 4.66 -14.24
CA THR A 40 -1.98 5.61 -14.13
C THR A 40 -1.91 6.61 -12.97
N ILE A 41 -0.89 6.56 -12.13
CA ILE A 41 -0.61 7.55 -11.09
C ILE A 41 0.46 8.53 -11.61
N PRO A 42 0.27 9.85 -11.44
CA PRO A 42 1.28 10.80 -11.89
C PRO A 42 2.55 10.80 -11.03
N ASP A 43 3.74 11.01 -11.62
CA ASP A 43 5.03 10.95 -10.93
C ASP A 43 5.08 11.90 -9.72
N GLY A 44 4.56 13.12 -9.86
CA GLY A 44 4.45 14.08 -8.77
C GLY A 44 3.54 13.66 -7.61
N GLN A 45 2.50 12.86 -7.89
CA GLN A 45 1.67 12.27 -6.86
C GLN A 45 2.42 11.15 -6.15
N GLU A 46 3.16 10.31 -6.88
CA GLU A 46 3.94 9.22 -6.29
C GLU A 46 5.06 9.72 -5.39
N VAL A 47 5.79 10.76 -5.82
CA VAL A 47 6.77 11.43 -4.96
C VAL A 47 6.12 11.99 -3.68
N THR A 48 4.88 12.48 -3.77
CA THR A 48 4.13 12.97 -2.61
C THR A 48 3.72 11.84 -1.67
N ASP A 49 3.34 10.68 -2.23
CA ASP A 49 2.93 9.48 -1.49
C ASP A 49 4.12 8.65 -0.98
N GLY A 50 5.33 8.97 -1.44
CA GLY A 50 6.57 8.29 -1.06
C GLY A 50 6.80 6.98 -1.81
N THR A 51 6.16 6.82 -2.97
CA THR A 51 6.29 5.72 -3.92
C THR A 51 7.32 6.03 -5.02
N ASP A 52 7.63 5.07 -5.90
CA ASP A 52 8.67 5.20 -6.94
C ASP A 52 8.06 5.43 -8.33
N PRO A 53 8.21 6.62 -8.95
CA PRO A 53 7.67 6.94 -10.28
C PRO A 53 8.21 6.12 -11.46
N LEU A 54 9.14 5.21 -11.19
CA LEU A 54 9.76 4.33 -12.17
C LEU A 54 9.38 2.85 -11.94
N ASP A 55 8.58 2.56 -10.92
CA ASP A 55 8.11 1.22 -10.58
C ASP A 55 6.58 1.16 -10.53
N PRO A 56 5.92 0.66 -11.60
CA PRO A 56 4.46 0.66 -11.72
C PRO A 56 3.78 -0.35 -10.78
N CYS A 57 4.57 -1.02 -9.94
CA CYS A 57 4.11 -1.94 -8.91
C CYS A 57 4.24 -1.35 -7.49
N ASP A 58 4.91 -0.20 -7.34
CA ASP A 58 5.05 0.52 -6.09
C ASP A 58 4.29 1.84 -6.15
N ALA A 59 2.96 1.78 -6.22
CA ALA A 59 2.10 2.97 -6.24
C ALA A 59 0.89 2.82 -5.30
N ILE A 60 0.32 3.94 -4.86
CA ILE A 60 -0.93 3.97 -4.07
C ILE A 60 -2.12 4.18 -5.00
N GLY A 61 -2.86 3.11 -5.30
CA GLY A 61 -4.07 3.21 -6.13
C GLY A 61 -3.86 2.97 -7.63
N GLY A 62 -2.64 2.61 -8.03
CA GLY A 62 -2.27 2.33 -9.42
C GLY A 62 -2.88 1.05 -10.00
N VAL A 63 -2.60 0.81 -11.28
CA VAL A 63 -3.09 -0.37 -12.02
C VAL A 63 -1.93 -1.33 -12.32
N PRO A 64 -1.58 -2.22 -11.37
CA PRO A 64 -0.47 -3.15 -11.54
C PRO A 64 -0.73 -4.11 -12.71
N THR A 65 0.31 -4.40 -13.49
CA THR A 65 0.21 -5.31 -14.64
C THR A 65 1.29 -6.40 -14.63
N LEU A 66 0.94 -7.58 -15.13
CA LEU A 66 1.92 -8.66 -15.34
C LEU A 66 3.00 -8.27 -16.36
N ALA A 67 2.66 -7.39 -17.31
CA ALA A 67 3.60 -6.93 -18.33
C ALA A 67 4.72 -6.08 -17.72
N ALA A 68 4.41 -5.32 -16.67
CA ALA A 68 5.38 -4.57 -15.88
C ALA A 68 6.17 -5.43 -14.87
N GLY A 69 5.77 -6.70 -14.68
CA GLY A 69 6.43 -7.60 -13.74
C GLY A 69 5.88 -7.54 -12.31
N CYS A 70 4.72 -6.92 -12.10
CA CYS A 70 4.07 -6.87 -10.80
C CYS A 70 3.64 -8.26 -10.33
N ASP A 71 3.42 -8.37 -9.01
CA ASP A 71 3.00 -9.61 -8.38
C ASP A 71 1.72 -10.18 -9.02
N GLU A 72 1.77 -11.46 -9.40
CA GLU A 72 0.67 -12.13 -10.12
C GLU A 72 -0.60 -12.21 -9.28
N GLU A 73 -0.50 -12.31 -7.96
CA GLU A 73 -1.65 -12.31 -7.07
C GLU A 73 -2.32 -10.93 -7.02
N VAL A 74 -1.54 -9.85 -7.01
CA VAL A 74 -2.06 -8.48 -7.10
C VAL A 74 -2.80 -8.28 -8.43
N VAL A 75 -2.23 -8.72 -9.55
CA VAL A 75 -2.88 -8.55 -10.86
C VAL A 75 -4.12 -9.44 -11.01
N SER A 76 -4.11 -10.66 -10.46
CA SER A 76 -5.22 -11.60 -10.61
C SER A 76 -6.37 -11.38 -9.64
N SER A 77 -6.09 -10.93 -8.42
CA SER A 77 -7.09 -10.78 -7.36
C SER A 77 -7.30 -9.33 -6.92
N GLY A 78 -6.32 -8.46 -7.13
CA GLY A 78 -6.31 -7.06 -6.74
C GLY A 78 -5.32 -6.77 -5.61
N ILE A 79 -5.08 -7.71 -4.70
CA ILE A 79 -4.24 -7.51 -3.50
C ILE A 79 -3.34 -8.71 -3.24
N ALA A 80 -2.21 -8.49 -2.57
CA ALA A 80 -1.36 -9.53 -2.00
C ALA A 80 -1.01 -9.23 -0.54
N VAL A 81 -0.58 -10.23 0.21
CA VAL A 81 -0.10 -10.03 1.59
C VAL A 81 1.42 -9.94 1.55
N ALA A 82 1.97 -8.77 1.87
CA ALA A 82 3.41 -8.52 1.79
C ALA A 82 4.19 -9.19 2.93
N ASN A 83 3.57 -9.35 4.10
CA ASN A 83 4.21 -9.99 5.25
C ASN A 83 3.25 -10.90 6.03
N GLU A 84 3.69 -12.15 6.22
CA GLU A 84 3.02 -13.13 7.09
C GLU A 84 3.59 -13.15 8.51
N ILE A 85 4.70 -12.45 8.74
CA ILE A 85 5.34 -12.30 10.04
C ILE A 85 5.23 -10.84 10.46
N LEU A 86 4.85 -10.63 11.71
CA LEU A 86 4.73 -9.34 12.34
C LEU A 86 5.72 -9.26 13.51
N THR A 87 6.60 -8.26 13.50
CA THR A 87 7.56 -7.95 14.57
C THR A 87 7.35 -6.50 15.02
N PRO A 88 6.31 -6.21 15.84
CA PRO A 88 6.04 -4.84 16.29
C PRO A 88 7.06 -4.43 17.38
N ASP A 89 8.27 -4.08 16.97
CA ASP A 89 9.35 -3.59 17.84
C ASP A 89 9.82 -2.17 17.47
N ASN A 90 9.23 -1.58 16.42
CA ASN A 90 9.49 -0.26 15.87
C ASN A 90 10.88 -0.12 15.22
N ASP A 91 11.41 -1.19 14.64
CA ASP A 91 12.65 -1.17 13.86
C ASP A 91 12.44 -0.78 12.38
N GLY A 92 11.18 -0.63 11.95
CA GLY A 92 10.77 -0.32 10.58
C GLY A 92 10.51 -1.55 9.72
N VAL A 93 10.74 -2.76 10.23
CA VAL A 93 10.62 -4.02 9.51
C VAL A 93 9.47 -4.83 10.10
N ASN A 94 8.46 -5.14 9.28
CA ASN A 94 7.31 -5.96 9.68
C ASN A 94 6.57 -5.45 10.94
N ASP A 95 6.61 -4.15 11.21
CA ASP A 95 5.96 -3.53 12.38
C ASP A 95 4.42 -3.54 12.31
N PHE A 96 3.87 -3.64 11.10
CA PHE A 96 2.44 -3.71 10.84
C PHE A 96 2.14 -4.73 9.74
N PHE A 97 0.90 -5.18 9.68
CA PHE A 97 0.43 -6.09 8.64
C PHE A 97 0.23 -5.32 7.33
N ARG A 98 1.07 -5.54 6.33
CA ARG A 98 1.05 -4.86 5.04
C ARG A 98 0.32 -5.72 4.01
N ILE A 99 -0.63 -5.09 3.32
CA ILE A 99 -1.41 -5.71 2.25
C ILE A 99 -1.17 -4.88 0.99
N GLU A 100 -0.50 -5.43 -0.01
CA GLU A 100 -0.18 -4.73 -1.25
C GLU A 100 -1.46 -4.33 -1.99
N ASN A 101 -1.46 -3.10 -2.50
CA ASN A 101 -2.52 -2.51 -3.31
C ASN A 101 -3.91 -2.45 -2.64
N ILE A 102 -3.97 -2.53 -1.30
CA ILE A 102 -5.24 -2.47 -0.57
C ILE A 102 -5.93 -1.09 -0.68
N GLU A 103 -5.13 -0.06 -0.95
CA GLU A 103 -5.52 1.34 -1.11
C GLU A 103 -6.40 1.57 -2.34
N SER A 104 -6.22 0.74 -3.39
CA SER A 104 -7.12 0.66 -4.55
C SER A 104 -8.54 0.21 -4.18
N PHE A 105 -8.73 -0.31 -2.97
CA PHE A 105 -10.00 -0.83 -2.47
C PHE A 105 -10.45 -0.10 -1.19
N PRO A 106 -10.85 1.18 -1.25
CA PRO A 106 -11.22 1.95 -0.06
C PRO A 106 -12.40 1.35 0.72
N ASN A 107 -13.25 0.58 0.05
CA ASN A 107 -14.33 -0.20 0.66
C ASN A 107 -13.86 -1.60 1.08
N ASN A 108 -12.78 -1.67 1.86
CA ASN A 108 -12.27 -2.92 2.41
C ASN A 108 -12.56 -3.08 3.92
N THR A 109 -12.40 -4.30 4.43
CA THR A 109 -12.39 -4.59 5.86
C THR A 109 -11.40 -5.70 6.17
N VAL A 110 -10.48 -5.44 7.09
CA VAL A 110 -9.51 -6.41 7.61
C VAL A 110 -9.94 -6.87 8.99
N GLN A 111 -10.07 -8.19 9.17
CA GLN A 111 -10.40 -8.83 10.44
C GLN A 111 -9.29 -9.79 10.83
N ILE A 112 -8.81 -9.69 12.06
CA ILE A 112 -7.82 -10.61 12.64
C ILE A 112 -8.48 -11.44 13.74
N TYR A 113 -8.24 -12.73 13.71
CA TYR A 113 -8.79 -13.73 14.61
C TYR A 113 -7.66 -14.39 15.38
N ASN A 114 -7.90 -14.66 16.67
CA ASN A 114 -7.04 -15.56 17.41
C ASN A 114 -7.31 -17.04 17.02
N ARG A 115 -6.49 -17.95 17.53
CA ARG A 115 -6.62 -19.40 17.29
C ARG A 115 -7.96 -20.05 17.69
N TRP A 116 -8.80 -19.35 18.46
CA TRP A 116 -10.13 -19.82 18.86
C TRP A 116 -11.25 -19.27 17.97
N GLY A 117 -10.90 -18.53 16.91
CA GLY A 117 -11.88 -17.94 15.99
C GLY A 117 -12.55 -16.68 16.53
N VAL A 118 -12.00 -16.05 17.58
CA VAL A 118 -12.50 -14.78 18.11
C VAL A 118 -11.81 -13.62 17.41
N VAL A 119 -12.59 -12.66 16.91
CA VAL A 119 -12.09 -11.41 16.33
C VAL A 119 -11.39 -10.61 17.42
N VAL A 120 -10.10 -10.35 17.23
CA VAL A 120 -9.28 -9.53 18.12
C VAL A 120 -9.00 -8.15 17.51
N TYR A 121 -9.06 -8.04 16.18
CA TYR A 121 -8.94 -6.76 15.51
C TYR A 121 -9.91 -6.70 14.32
N GLU A 122 -10.51 -5.55 14.11
CA GLU A 122 -11.33 -5.23 12.94
C GLU A 122 -11.10 -3.80 12.50
N MET A 123 -10.91 -3.59 11.22
CA MET A 123 -10.72 -2.27 10.63
C MET A 123 -11.38 -2.19 9.26
N ALA A 124 -12.20 -1.15 9.04
CA ALA A 124 -12.72 -0.80 7.74
C ALA A 124 -11.83 0.27 7.09
N GLY A 125 -11.65 0.20 5.77
CA GLY A 125 -10.79 1.14 5.04
C GLY A 125 -9.32 1.03 5.47
N TYR A 126 -8.80 -0.20 5.54
CA TYR A 126 -7.39 -0.46 5.78
C TYR A 126 -6.55 0.12 4.63
N ASP A 127 -5.47 0.82 4.96
CA ASP A 127 -4.76 1.70 4.01
C ASP A 127 -3.23 1.64 4.12
N ASN A 128 -2.67 0.68 4.87
CA ASN A 128 -1.24 0.55 5.20
C ASN A 128 -0.58 1.80 5.85
N GLN A 129 -1.36 2.84 6.17
CA GLN A 129 -0.86 4.10 6.69
C GLN A 129 -1.46 4.39 8.06
N SER A 130 -2.70 4.88 8.07
CA SER A 130 -3.40 5.35 9.26
C SER A 130 -4.21 4.24 9.92
N ASN A 131 -4.82 3.39 9.10
CA ASN A 131 -5.68 2.28 9.48
C ASN A 131 -4.90 0.98 9.31
N VAL A 132 -4.09 0.65 10.32
CA VAL A 132 -3.20 -0.51 10.28
C VAL A 132 -3.25 -1.38 11.52
N PHE A 133 -2.92 -2.65 11.36
CA PHE A 133 -2.81 -3.63 12.43
C PHE A 133 -1.34 -3.77 12.85
N ARG A 134 -1.05 -3.34 14.09
CA ARG A 134 0.29 -3.36 14.72
C ARG A 134 0.42 -4.42 15.80
N GLY A 135 -0.37 -5.49 15.72
CA GLY A 135 -0.40 -6.52 16.76
C GLY A 135 -1.14 -6.11 18.04
N ALA A 136 -1.96 -5.07 17.99
CA ALA A 136 -2.80 -4.61 19.09
C ALA A 136 -4.29 -4.89 18.81
N SER A 137 -5.00 -5.40 19.82
CA SER A 137 -6.42 -5.67 19.81
C SER A 137 -7.23 -4.37 19.85
N ASN A 138 -8.28 -4.28 19.04
CA ASN A 138 -9.36 -3.30 19.16
C ASN A 138 -10.75 -3.95 19.35
N GLY A 139 -10.78 -5.28 19.57
CA GLY A 139 -12.01 -6.06 19.76
C GLY A 139 -12.76 -5.74 21.05
N ARG A 140 -14.04 -6.12 21.11
CA ARG A 140 -15.01 -5.82 22.19
C ARG A 140 -14.68 -6.38 23.59
N VAL A 141 -13.54 -7.03 23.81
CA VAL A 141 -13.16 -7.65 25.09
C VAL A 141 -11.76 -7.23 25.53
N THR A 142 -11.52 -5.93 25.68
CA THR A 142 -10.39 -5.43 26.47
C THR A 142 -10.81 -4.13 27.18
N ILE A 143 -11.28 -4.29 28.42
CA ILE A 143 -11.27 -3.22 29.43
C ILE A 143 -9.80 -3.07 29.84
N SER A 144 -9.14 -1.98 29.40
CA SER A 144 -7.82 -1.45 29.82
C SER A 144 -6.75 -2.41 30.37
N THR A 145 -5.61 -2.54 29.67
CA THR A 145 -4.24 -2.11 30.10
C THR A 145 -3.13 -2.64 29.19
N ASP A 146 -3.37 -3.75 28.47
CA ASP A 146 -2.50 -4.27 27.41
C ASP A 146 -3.34 -4.56 26.18
N SER A 147 -3.34 -3.64 25.21
CA SER A 147 -3.94 -3.90 23.90
C SER A 147 -3.06 -4.85 23.08
N GLU A 148 -1.79 -5.01 23.45
CA GLU A 148 -0.86 -5.87 22.74
C GLU A 148 -1.27 -7.35 22.78
N LEU A 149 -1.38 -7.95 21.61
CA LEU A 149 -1.67 -9.36 21.46
C LEU A 149 -0.42 -10.19 21.79
N PRO A 150 -0.57 -11.37 22.42
CA PRO A 150 0.55 -12.27 22.68
C PRO A 150 1.22 -12.79 21.40
N VAL A 151 2.48 -13.23 21.53
CA VAL A 151 3.17 -13.99 20.48
C VAL A 151 2.38 -15.25 20.12
N GLY A 152 2.22 -15.50 18.81
CA GLY A 152 1.50 -16.66 18.33
C GLY A 152 0.95 -16.52 16.93
N VAL A 153 0.24 -17.56 16.50
CA VAL A 153 -0.45 -17.62 15.21
C VAL A 153 -1.83 -17.00 15.35
N TYR A 154 -2.14 -16.14 14.39
CA TYR A 154 -3.43 -15.50 14.18
C TYR A 154 -3.88 -15.77 12.74
N PHE A 155 -5.14 -15.50 12.45
CA PHE A 155 -5.73 -15.68 11.14
C PHE A 155 -6.33 -14.37 10.67
N TYR A 156 -6.23 -14.06 9.38
CA TYR A 156 -6.85 -12.87 8.82
C TYR A 156 -7.94 -13.24 7.82
N ILE A 157 -8.92 -12.35 7.71
CA ILE A 157 -9.87 -12.29 6.60
C ILE A 157 -9.87 -10.84 6.10
N ILE A 158 -9.57 -10.66 4.83
CA ILE A 158 -9.62 -9.38 4.11
C ILE A 158 -10.80 -9.44 3.17
N LYS A 159 -11.73 -8.50 3.31
CA LYS A 159 -12.92 -8.36 2.48
C LYS A 159 -12.80 -7.09 1.67
N TYR A 160 -13.03 -7.14 0.37
CA TYR A 160 -12.92 -5.99 -0.51
C TYR A 160 -13.84 -6.15 -1.73
N VAL A 161 -14.05 -5.04 -2.44
CA VAL A 161 -14.87 -5.02 -3.66
C VAL A 161 -13.99 -4.67 -4.84
N ASN A 162 -13.87 -5.60 -5.79
CA ASN A 162 -13.12 -5.40 -7.03
C ASN A 162 -14.07 -5.55 -8.24
N GLU A 163 -14.14 -4.54 -9.10
CA GLU A 163 -15.08 -4.49 -10.25
C GLU A 163 -16.55 -4.83 -9.88
N GLY A 164 -16.98 -4.45 -8.68
CA GLY A 164 -18.33 -4.75 -8.16
C GLY A 164 -18.51 -6.17 -7.56
N ASN A 165 -17.48 -7.02 -7.60
CA ASN A 165 -17.48 -8.34 -6.98
C ASN A 165 -16.96 -8.27 -5.54
N HIS A 166 -17.68 -8.90 -4.61
CA HIS A 166 -17.22 -9.06 -3.23
C HIS A 166 -16.23 -10.22 -3.14
N LEU A 167 -14.96 -9.90 -2.87
CA LEU A 167 -13.88 -10.87 -2.73
C LEU A 167 -13.47 -11.02 -1.27
N ASN A 168 -12.94 -12.20 -0.93
CA ASN A 168 -12.40 -12.51 0.38
C ASN A 168 -11.05 -13.19 0.23
N LYS A 169 -10.02 -12.66 0.89
CA LYS A 169 -8.70 -13.31 1.05
C LYS A 169 -8.53 -13.72 2.50
N ALA A 170 -8.06 -14.94 2.73
CA ALA A 170 -7.84 -15.46 4.09
C ALA A 170 -6.48 -16.14 4.17
N GLY A 171 -5.91 -16.14 5.37
CA GLY A 171 -4.62 -16.75 5.63
C GLY A 171 -4.27 -16.66 7.10
N TYR A 172 -2.98 -16.79 7.40
CA TYR A 172 -2.46 -16.71 8.76
C TYR A 172 -1.37 -15.64 8.86
N LEU A 173 -1.15 -15.16 10.06
CA LEU A 173 -0.03 -14.31 10.42
C LEU A 173 0.59 -14.82 11.71
N TYR A 174 1.89 -14.63 11.86
CA TYR A 174 2.61 -14.93 13.09
C TYR A 174 3.11 -13.64 13.72
N ILE A 175 2.70 -13.37 14.97
CA ILE A 175 3.21 -12.24 15.75
C ILE A 175 4.40 -12.73 16.57
N ASN A 176 5.53 -12.05 16.43
CA ASN A 176 6.74 -12.22 17.21
C ASN A 176 7.21 -10.88 17.81
N ARG A 177 8.00 -10.90 18.87
CA ARG A 177 8.63 -9.72 19.50
C ARG A 177 9.98 -10.10 20.10
#